data_AF-A0A923EJ24-F1
#
_entry.id   AF-A0A923EJ24-F1
#
_cell.length_a   1.000
_cell.length_b   1.000
_cell.length_c   1.000
_cell.angle_alpha   90.00
_cell.angle_beta   90.00
_cell.angle_gamma   90.00
#
_symmetry.space_group_name_H-M   'P 1'
#
loop_
_entity.id
_entity.type
_entity.pdbx_description
1 polymer ?
#
loop_
_entity_poly.entity_id
_entity_poly.type
_entity_poly.pdbx_seq_one_letter_code
_entity_poly.pdbx_strand_id
1 'polypeptide(L)'
;MRKVFVHIVCALPTIQSFGWSMLSGIIGTLILAGFFSGIMSLETLSMLLPLIVGVNAAISGYMLIERAEDEIIRKKTMSAAVGMMVALLSFASINTLCFQMGGFFLMSGSQALAATIIGIIGGWSGGILAVKYRELKAKVPAL
;
A
#
# COMPACT_ATOMS: atom_id res chain seq x y z
N MET A 1 -31.56 13.84 2.87
CA MET A 1 -30.61 13.99 1.74
C MET A 1 -29.47 14.98 2.04
N ARG A 2 -29.74 16.21 2.49
CA ARG A 2 -28.71 17.24 2.77
C ARG A 2 -27.61 16.79 3.77
N LYS A 3 -27.95 16.08 4.84
CA LYS A 3 -26.98 15.57 5.84
C LYS A 3 -26.01 14.51 5.28
N VAL A 4 -26.49 13.64 4.38
CA VAL A 4 -25.68 12.60 3.72
C VAL A 4 -24.71 13.25 2.74
N PHE A 5 -25.16 14.25 1.99
CA PHE A 5 -24.32 15.00 1.05
C PHE A 5 -23.18 15.74 1.76
N VAL A 6 -23.46 16.37 2.90
CA VAL A 6 -22.43 17.03 3.72
C VAL A 6 -21.41 16.02 4.26
N HIS A 7 -21.86 14.84 4.72
CA HIS A 7 -20.93 13.79 5.17
C HIS A 7 -20.05 13.24 4.04
N ILE A 8 -20.60 13.06 2.84
CA ILE A 8 -19.83 12.59 1.67
C ILE A 8 -18.79 13.65 1.27
N VAL A 9 -19.16 14.93 1.23
CA VAL A 9 -18.22 16.02 0.90
C VAL A 9 -17.11 16.14 1.94
N CYS A 10 -17.41 15.97 3.24
CA CYS A 10 -16.39 15.97 4.29
C CYS A 10 -15.50 14.72 4.28
N ALA A 11 -15.98 13.57 3.79
CA ALA A 11 -15.20 12.32 3.73
C ALA A 11 -14.41 12.16 2.41
N LEU A 12 -14.76 12.94 1.38
CA LEU A 12 -14.13 12.92 0.06
C LEU A 12 -12.59 13.07 0.09
N PRO A 13 -11.99 14.04 0.82
CA PRO A 13 -10.53 14.18 0.90
C PRO A 13 -9.84 12.95 1.52
N THR A 14 -10.42 12.37 2.58
CA THR A 14 -9.92 11.14 3.20
C THR A 14 -10.03 9.93 2.24
N ILE A 15 -11.14 9.80 1.51
CA ILE A 15 -11.31 8.71 0.51
C ILE A 15 -10.32 8.88 -0.63
N GLN A 16 -10.10 10.10 -1.09
CA GLN A 16 -9.16 10.42 -2.16
C GLN A 16 -7.72 10.08 -1.74
N SER A 17 -7.28 10.51 -0.55
CA SER A 17 -5.95 10.16 -0.03
C SER A 17 -5.77 8.66 0.15
N PHE A 18 -6.81 7.95 0.61
CA PHE A 18 -6.81 6.49 0.68
C PHE A 18 -6.61 5.83 -0.68
N GLY A 19 -7.42 6.22 -1.67
CA GLY A 19 -7.34 5.68 -3.02
C GLY A 19 -5.97 5.93 -3.67
N TRP A 20 -5.45 7.16 -3.57
CA TRP A 20 -4.15 7.51 -4.15
C TRP A 20 -3.00 6.76 -3.51
N SER A 21 -3.00 6.62 -2.19
CA SER A 21 -1.94 5.89 -1.48
C SER A 21 -1.98 4.40 -1.83
N MET A 22 -3.17 3.80 -1.90
CA MET A 22 -3.33 2.41 -2.33
C MET A 22 -2.85 2.19 -3.77
N LEU A 23 -3.25 3.07 -4.71
CA LEU A 23 -2.83 2.99 -6.11
C LEU A 23 -1.32 3.10 -6.26
N SER A 24 -0.67 4.01 -5.51
CA SER A 24 0.79 4.13 -5.56
C SER A 24 1.51 2.85 -5.13
N GLY A 25 1.00 2.14 -4.11
CA GLY A 25 1.58 0.87 -3.68
C GLY A 25 1.41 -0.25 -4.72
N ILE A 26 0.24 -0.34 -5.34
CA ILE A 26 -0.03 -1.34 -6.37
C ILE A 26 0.86 -1.08 -7.59
N ILE A 27 0.91 0.17 -8.07
CA ILE A 27 1.73 0.56 -9.22
C ILE A 27 3.21 0.32 -8.92
N GLY A 28 3.71 0.75 -7.75
CA GLY A 28 5.09 0.50 -7.35
C GLY A 28 5.44 -0.98 -7.27
N THR A 29 4.49 -1.81 -6.80
CA THR A 29 4.64 -3.27 -6.80
C THR A 29 4.76 -3.82 -8.21
N LEU A 30 3.88 -3.42 -9.13
CA LEU A 30 3.87 -3.87 -10.52
C LEU A 30 5.14 -3.43 -11.27
N ILE A 31 5.60 -2.21 -11.05
CA ILE A 31 6.84 -1.69 -11.63
C ILE A 31 8.02 -2.54 -11.17
N LEU A 32 8.16 -2.77 -9.87
CA LEU A 32 9.27 -3.58 -9.34
C LEU A 32 9.17 -5.05 -9.78
N ALA A 33 7.97 -5.63 -9.80
CA ALA A 33 7.76 -6.99 -10.27
C ALA A 33 8.15 -7.14 -11.76
N GLY A 34 7.72 -6.19 -12.61
CA GLY A 34 8.06 -6.17 -14.03
C GLY A 34 9.54 -5.87 -14.30
N PHE A 35 10.15 -5.01 -13.49
CA PHE A 35 11.59 -4.76 -13.58
C PHE A 35 12.39 -6.02 -13.22
N PHE A 36 12.07 -6.65 -12.08
CA PHE A 36 12.79 -7.83 -11.63
C PHE A 36 12.54 -9.04 -12.54
N SER A 37 11.37 -9.20 -13.14
CA SER A 37 11.15 -10.29 -14.10
C SER A 37 12.08 -10.23 -15.32
N GLY A 38 12.60 -9.06 -15.66
CA GLY A 38 13.58 -8.88 -16.73
C GLY A 38 15.03 -9.22 -16.34
N ILE A 39 15.36 -9.28 -15.05
CA ILE A 39 16.75 -9.43 -14.58
C ILE A 39 17.01 -10.63 -13.66
N MET A 40 15.97 -11.33 -13.20
CA MET A 40 16.10 -12.55 -12.40
C MET A 40 15.12 -13.64 -12.84
N SER A 41 15.34 -14.87 -12.36
CA SER A 41 14.42 -15.97 -12.62
C SER A 41 13.06 -15.73 -11.95
N LEU A 42 12.00 -16.27 -12.55
CA LEU A 42 10.64 -16.17 -12.01
C LEU A 42 10.48 -16.81 -10.63
N GLU A 43 11.26 -17.86 -10.34
CA GLU A 43 11.29 -18.50 -9.02
C GLU A 43 11.83 -17.55 -7.94
N THR A 44 12.97 -16.92 -8.19
CA THR A 44 13.55 -15.93 -7.27
C THR A 44 12.63 -14.73 -7.10
N LEU A 45 12.03 -14.25 -8.20
CA LEU A 45 11.05 -13.18 -8.16
C LEU A 45 9.84 -13.55 -7.29
N SER A 46 9.29 -14.76 -7.49
CA SER A 46 8.15 -15.27 -6.72
C SER A 46 8.42 -15.25 -5.21
N MET A 47 9.63 -15.62 -4.78
CA MET A 47 10.04 -15.54 -3.37
C MET A 47 10.19 -14.09 -2.87
N LEU A 48 10.60 -13.16 -3.73
CA LEU A 48 10.81 -11.75 -3.38
C LEU A 48 9.51 -10.93 -3.36
N LEU A 49 8.49 -11.34 -4.12
CA LEU A 49 7.23 -10.59 -4.27
C LEU A 49 6.53 -10.23 -2.95
N PRO A 50 6.42 -11.11 -1.95
CA PRO A 50 5.85 -10.73 -0.65
C PRO A 50 6.57 -9.56 0.02
N LEU A 51 7.89 -9.47 -0.15
CA LEU A 51 8.68 -8.36 0.39
C LEU A 51 8.46 -7.08 -0.41
N ILE A 52 8.43 -7.16 -1.74
CA ILE A 52 8.13 -6.02 -2.62
C ILE A 52 6.76 -5.43 -2.27
N VAL A 53 5.76 -6.30 -2.09
CA VAL A 53 4.42 -5.91 -1.62
C VAL A 53 4.51 -5.25 -0.25
N GLY A 54 5.27 -5.82 0.68
CA GLY A 54 5.47 -5.27 2.02
C GLY A 54 6.04 -3.86 2.05
N VAL A 55 7.08 -3.61 1.25
CA VAL A 55 7.71 -2.29 1.14
C VAL A 55 6.74 -1.28 0.53
N ASN A 56 6.03 -1.66 -0.54
CA ASN A 56 5.03 -0.79 -1.17
C ASN A 56 3.83 -0.54 -0.27
N ALA A 57 3.42 -1.51 0.55
CA ALA A 57 2.40 -1.34 1.57
C ALA A 57 2.85 -0.35 2.66
N ALA A 58 4.12 -0.39 3.06
CA ALA A 58 4.70 0.56 4.01
C ALA A 58 4.72 1.99 3.46
N ILE A 59 5.16 2.16 2.21
CA ILE A 59 5.12 3.46 1.52
C ILE A 59 3.69 3.97 1.41
N SER A 60 2.73 3.11 1.05
CA SER A 60 1.31 3.47 0.94
C SER A 60 0.74 3.90 2.29
N GLY A 61 1.07 3.17 3.36
CA GLY A 61 0.68 3.55 4.71
C GLY A 61 1.25 4.90 5.14
N TYR A 62 2.52 5.14 4.85
CA TYR A 62 3.16 6.43 5.08
C TYR A 62 2.46 7.57 4.32
N MET A 63 2.25 7.39 3.01
CA MET A 63 1.62 8.38 2.13
C MET A 63 0.17 8.67 2.52
N LEU A 64 -0.57 7.67 3.00
CA LEU A 64 -1.94 7.87 3.52
C LEU A 64 -1.91 8.89 4.65
N ILE A 65 -1.05 8.66 5.64
CA ILE A 65 -1.00 9.53 6.81
C ILE A 65 -0.49 10.90 6.40
N GLU A 66 0.54 10.97 5.56
CA GLU A 66 1.10 12.23 5.05
C GLU A 66 0.10 13.08 4.27
N ARG A 67 -0.81 12.47 3.50
CA ARG A 67 -1.84 13.19 2.72
C ARG A 67 -3.11 13.50 3.49
N ALA A 68 -3.50 12.63 4.42
CA ALA A 68 -4.78 12.77 5.12
C ALA A 68 -4.74 13.71 6.34
N GLU A 69 -3.65 14.48 6.51
CA GLU A 69 -3.48 15.49 7.56
C GLU A 69 -4.03 15.05 8.94
N ASP A 70 -5.05 15.73 9.44
CA ASP A 70 -5.70 15.44 10.72
C ASP A 70 -7.13 14.90 10.57
N GLU A 71 -7.57 14.60 9.35
CA GLU A 71 -8.91 14.05 9.10
C GLU A 71 -9.05 12.60 9.61
N ILE A 72 -7.93 11.86 9.68
CA ILE A 72 -7.94 10.48 10.16
C ILE A 72 -7.71 10.43 11.67
N ILE A 73 -8.75 10.08 12.42
CA ILE A 73 -8.70 9.85 13.88
C ILE A 73 -7.80 8.64 14.21
N ARG A 74 -7.96 7.51 13.50
CA ARG A 74 -7.20 6.27 13.76
C ARG A 74 -6.12 6.03 12.70
N LYS A 75 -5.10 6.88 12.70
CA LYS A 75 -4.00 6.89 11.70
C LYS A 75 -3.37 5.50 11.51
N LYS A 76 -2.93 4.87 12.60
CA LYS A 76 -2.24 3.57 12.55
C LYS A 76 -3.08 2.43 11.97
N THR A 77 -4.36 2.33 12.33
CA THR A 77 -5.24 1.25 11.84
C THR A 77 -5.63 1.45 10.39
N MET A 78 -5.86 2.70 9.95
CA MET A 78 -6.17 2.99 8.55
C MET A 78 -4.95 2.70 7.66
N SER A 79 -3.75 3.00 8.15
CA SER A 79 -2.48 2.67 7.48
C SER A 79 -2.29 1.16 7.31
N ALA A 80 -2.61 0.37 8.34
CA ALA A 80 -2.61 -1.09 8.25
C ALA A 80 -3.66 -1.61 7.24
N ALA A 81 -4.85 -1.00 7.21
CA ALA A 81 -5.90 -1.35 6.25
C ALA A 81 -5.48 -1.07 4.80
N VAL A 82 -4.84 0.07 4.52
CA VAL A 82 -4.26 0.34 3.19
C VAL A 82 -3.21 -0.71 2.86
N GLY A 83 -2.33 -1.06 3.79
CA GLY A 83 -1.31 -2.09 3.57
C GLY A 83 -1.90 -3.46 3.21
N MET A 84 -2.97 -3.87 3.88
CA MET A 84 -3.72 -5.09 3.53
C MET A 84 -4.31 -5.01 2.12
N MET A 85 -4.96 -3.89 1.78
CA MET A 85 -5.59 -3.72 0.47
C MET A 85 -4.56 -3.72 -0.66
N VAL A 86 -3.40 -3.07 -0.46
CA VAL A 86 -2.27 -3.12 -1.39
C VAL A 86 -1.82 -4.57 -1.59
N ALA A 87 -1.69 -5.37 -0.52
CA ALA A 87 -1.26 -6.75 -0.66
C ALA A 87 -2.24 -7.62 -1.46
N LEU A 88 -3.54 -7.52 -1.15
CA LEU A 88 -4.58 -8.29 -1.84
C LEU A 88 -4.69 -7.90 -3.33
N LEU A 89 -4.70 -6.60 -3.60
CA LEU A 89 -4.83 -6.09 -4.97
C LEU A 89 -3.56 -6.32 -5.79
N SER A 90 -2.38 -6.20 -5.19
CA SER A 90 -1.11 -6.54 -5.87
C SER A 90 -1.04 -8.03 -6.20
N PHE A 91 -1.44 -8.92 -5.28
CA PHE A 91 -1.53 -10.35 -5.55
C PHE A 91 -2.45 -10.62 -6.74
N ALA A 92 -3.67 -10.07 -6.73
CA ALA A 92 -4.64 -10.23 -7.81
C ALA A 92 -4.09 -9.68 -9.14
N SER A 93 -3.48 -8.49 -9.12
CA SER A 93 -2.97 -7.81 -10.31
C SER A 93 -1.79 -8.56 -10.94
N ILE A 94 -0.80 -8.96 -10.14
CA ILE A 94 0.36 -9.72 -10.62
C ILE A 94 -0.09 -11.03 -11.25
N ASN A 95 -0.90 -11.80 -10.53
CA ASN A 95 -1.34 -13.10 -11.03
C ASN A 95 -2.24 -12.99 -12.27
N THR A 96 -3.11 -11.97 -12.35
CA THR A 96 -3.92 -11.73 -13.54
C THR A 96 -3.04 -11.41 -14.75
N LEU A 97 -2.04 -10.53 -14.57
CA LEU A 97 -1.10 -10.18 -15.65
C LEU A 97 -0.26 -11.38 -16.10
N CYS A 98 0.31 -12.14 -15.17
CA CYS A 98 1.09 -13.34 -15.49
C CYS A 98 0.24 -14.41 -16.19
N PHE A 99 -1.01 -14.60 -15.76
CA PHE A 99 -1.92 -15.53 -16.39
C PHE A 99 -2.25 -15.11 -17.83
N GLN A 100 -2.47 -13.82 -18.08
CA GLN A 100 -2.73 -13.30 -19.43
C GLN A 100 -1.51 -13.40 -20.35
N MET A 101 -0.29 -13.22 -19.83
CA MET A 101 0.93 -13.21 -20.64
C MET A 101 1.52 -14.60 -20.88
N GLY A 102 1.42 -15.51 -19.91
CA GLY A 102 2.11 -16.79 -19.94
C GLY A 102 1.30 -17.98 -19.45
N GLY A 103 0.04 -17.79 -19.02
CA GLY A 103 -0.84 -18.88 -18.58
C GLY A 103 -0.47 -19.51 -17.24
N PHE A 104 0.37 -18.85 -16.43
CA PHE A 104 0.81 -19.34 -15.12
C PHE A 104 0.54 -18.33 -14.00
N PHE A 105 0.49 -18.82 -12.77
CA PHE A 105 0.41 -18.00 -11.57
C PHE A 105 1.81 -17.81 -10.97
N LEU A 106 2.22 -16.56 -10.80
CA LEU A 106 3.55 -16.23 -10.27
C LEU A 106 3.59 -16.28 -8.74
N MET A 107 2.49 -15.93 -8.08
CA MET A 107 2.34 -16.04 -6.63
C MET A 107 1.36 -17.15 -6.25
N SER A 108 1.78 -18.03 -5.35
CA SER A 108 0.92 -19.03 -4.74
C SER A 108 0.02 -18.44 -3.64
N GLY A 109 -1.00 -19.19 -3.21
CA GLY A 109 -1.87 -18.77 -2.11
C GLY A 109 -1.13 -18.60 -0.77
N SER A 110 -0.10 -19.40 -0.49
CA SER A 110 0.71 -19.24 0.72
C SER A 110 1.57 -17.98 0.67
N GLN A 111 2.09 -17.62 -0.52
CA GLN A 111 2.79 -16.35 -0.72
C GLN A 111 1.83 -15.15 -0.62
N ALA A 112 0.56 -15.30 -1.01
CA ALA A 112 -0.46 -14.29 -0.82
C ALA A 112 -0.72 -14.00 0.68
N LEU A 113 -0.80 -15.06 1.50
CA LEU A 113 -0.92 -14.95 2.95
C LEU A 113 0.31 -14.25 3.55
N ALA A 114 1.51 -14.66 3.15
CA ALA A 114 2.75 -14.01 3.58
C ALA A 114 2.76 -12.53 3.20
N ALA A 115 2.46 -12.20 1.94
CA ALA A 115 2.39 -10.83 1.44
C ALA A 115 1.35 -9.99 2.19
N THR A 116 0.22 -10.58 2.57
CA THR A 116 -0.82 -9.91 3.35
C THR A 116 -0.35 -9.59 4.77
N ILE A 117 0.27 -10.56 5.46
CA ILE A 117 0.83 -10.35 6.81
C ILE A 117 1.92 -9.27 6.77
N ILE A 118 2.87 -9.39 5.84
CA ILE A 118 3.95 -8.41 5.66
C ILE A 118 3.36 -7.05 5.26
N GLY A 119 2.34 -7.02 4.41
CA GLY A 119 1.66 -5.80 3.98
C GLY A 119 0.95 -5.07 5.12
N ILE A 120 0.29 -5.80 6.03
CA ILE A 120 -0.34 -5.22 7.24
C ILE A 120 0.73 -4.61 8.14
N ILE A 121 1.79 -5.37 8.43
CA ILE A 121 2.89 -4.93 9.31
C ILE A 121 3.62 -3.72 8.69
N GLY A 122 3.90 -3.79 7.38
CA GLY A 122 4.52 -2.72 6.61
C GLY A 122 3.64 -1.46 6.59
N GLY A 123 2.37 -1.60 6.23
CA GLY A 123 1.42 -0.48 6.26
C GLY A 123 1.31 0.15 7.64
N TRP A 124 1.25 -0.65 8.71
CA TRP A 124 1.25 -0.15 10.07
C TRP A 124 2.53 0.59 10.44
N SER A 125 3.71 0.04 10.10
CA SER A 125 5.00 0.65 10.40
C SER A 125 5.22 1.96 9.62
N GLY A 126 4.82 2.01 8.35
CA GLY A 126 4.80 3.23 7.54
C GLY A 126 3.92 4.33 8.15
N GLY A 127 2.75 3.96 8.67
CA GLY A 127 1.87 4.88 9.38
C GLY A 127 2.47 5.41 10.68
N ILE A 128 3.16 4.56 11.46
CA ILE A 128 3.90 5.01 12.65
C ILE A 128 5.00 5.99 12.27
N LEU A 129 5.75 5.69 11.22
CA LEU A 129 6.84 6.54 10.75
C LEU A 129 6.34 7.92 10.32
N ALA A 130 5.22 7.97 9.58
CA ALA A 130 4.61 9.22 9.16
C ALA A 130 4.14 10.10 10.33
N VAL A 131 3.56 9.49 11.37
CA VAL A 131 3.17 10.22 12.59
C VAL A 131 4.40 10.83 13.27
N LYS A 132 5.46 10.03 13.50
CA LYS A 132 6.70 10.53 14.12
C LYS A 132 7.37 11.62 13.27
N TYR A 133 7.39 11.45 11.95
CA TYR A 133 7.96 12.41 11.03
C TYR A 133 7.26 13.77 11.11
N ARG A 134 5.93 13.78 11.22
CA ARG A 134 5.16 15.02 11.43
C ARG A 134 5.44 15.70 12.76
N GLU A 135 5.52 14.92 13.85
CA GLU A 135 5.88 15.46 15.16
C GLU A 135 7.28 16.10 15.15
N LEU A 136 8.22 15.50 14.43
CA LEU A 136 9.56 16.06 14.22
C LEU A 136 9.50 17.36 13.39
N LYS A 137 8.77 17.35 12.27
CA LYS A 137 8.60 18.52 11.40
C LYS A 137 7.95 19.70 12.11
N ALA A 138 7.03 19.47 13.05
CA ALA A 138 6.42 20.53 13.84
C ALA A 138 7.36 21.13 14.91
N LYS A 139 8.35 20.36 15.38
CA LYS A 139 9.32 20.78 16.41
C LYS A 139 10.54 21.52 15.84
N VAL A 140 10.88 21.26 14.58
CA VAL A 140 12.00 21.93 13.90
C VAL A 140 11.44 23.15 13.17
N PRO A 141 11.69 24.39 13.63
CA PRO A 141 11.26 25.57 12.90
C PRO A 141 11.85 25.54 11.49
N ALA A 142 11.02 25.77 10.49
CA ALA A 142 11.47 25.92 9.11
C ALA A 142 12.48 27.07 9.07
N LEU A 143 13.74 26.74 8.74
CA LEU A 143 14.79 27.71 8.42
C LEU A 143 14.44 28.47 7.13
#